data_AF-A0AAV7ZS18-F1
#
_entry.id   AF-A0AAV7ZS18-F1
#
_cell.length_a   1.000
_cell.length_b   1.000
_cell.length_c   1.000
_cell.angle_alpha   90.00
_cell.angle_beta   90.00
_cell.angle_gamma   90.00
#
_symmetry.space_group_name_H-M   'P 1'
#
loop_
_entity.id
_entity.type
_entity.pdbx_description
1 polymer ?
#
loop_
_entity_poly.entity_id
_entity_poly.type
_entity_poly.pdbx_seq_one_letter_code
_entity_poly.pdbx_strand_id
1 'polypeptide(L)'
;MHKSLKFLSIILLILLISNPSTALRLEGSWKRSTNWDFFTRFCFDKSSQSYGNISWVVETKNPLILSCYDDQKGSWDSISNKDSCVQKNNKAKTNRNVHNRVLSFEKFYDTKESHMWYFSLSDCNSDSITIESMQVHIWNPMSSKLMQEFSCDQQGFTTEEAQELKSGSDWAALADEVESYSSLSSNSEEDEKL
;
A
#
# COMPACT_ATOMS: atom_id res chain seq x y z
N MET A 1 27.45 -35.36 27.88
CA MET A 1 26.47 -35.27 26.77
C MET A 1 25.39 -34.19 26.94
N HIS A 2 25.08 -33.68 28.14
CA HIS A 2 24.01 -32.65 28.26
C HIS A 2 24.37 -31.23 27.80
N LYS A 3 25.65 -30.86 27.76
CA LYS A 3 26.07 -29.49 27.35
C LYS A 3 25.92 -29.23 25.85
N SER A 4 26.16 -30.25 25.02
CA SER A 4 26.03 -30.14 23.55
C SER A 4 24.58 -30.01 23.09
N LEU A 5 23.62 -30.66 23.78
CA LEU A 5 22.20 -30.57 23.46
C LEU A 5 21.64 -29.15 23.69
N LYS A 6 22.08 -28.48 24.76
CA LYS A 6 21.65 -27.09 25.07
C LYS A 6 22.16 -26.08 24.04
N PHE A 7 23.41 -26.24 23.58
CA PHE A 7 24.00 -25.35 22.59
C PHE A 7 23.31 -25.48 21.22
N LEU A 8 23.02 -26.72 20.80
CA LEU A 8 22.26 -26.98 19.57
C LEU A 8 20.85 -26.36 19.64
N SER A 9 20.18 -26.46 20.78
CA SER A 9 18.84 -25.90 20.97
C SER A 9 18.82 -24.37 20.91
N ILE A 10 19.86 -23.70 21.41
CA ILE A 10 19.98 -22.23 21.33
C ILE A 10 20.23 -21.79 19.89
N ILE A 11 21.11 -22.49 19.15
CA ILE A 11 21.35 -22.19 17.73
C ILE A 11 20.09 -22.41 16.90
N LEU A 12 19.35 -23.50 17.16
CA LEU A 12 18.09 -23.77 16.47
C LEU A 12 17.02 -22.72 16.79
N LEU A 13 16.96 -22.24 18.04
CA LEU A 13 16.05 -21.17 18.45
C LEU A 13 16.41 -19.84 17.78
N ILE A 14 17.70 -19.50 17.68
CA ILE A 14 18.18 -18.30 16.97
C ILE A 14 17.85 -18.38 15.46
N LEU A 15 17.96 -19.57 14.86
CA LEU A 15 17.59 -19.82 13.45
C LEU A 15 16.06 -19.82 13.21
N LEU A 16 15.26 -20.18 14.21
CA LEU A 16 13.79 -20.10 14.14
C LEU A 16 13.26 -18.67 14.30
N ILE A 17 14.01 -17.80 14.97
CA ILE A 17 13.68 -16.37 15.12
C ILE A 17 14.16 -15.55 13.90
N SER A 18 15.08 -16.08 13.09
CA SER A 18 15.49 -15.47 11.81
C SER A 18 14.49 -15.72 10.67
N ASN A 19 13.19 -15.67 10.96
CA ASN A 19 12.21 -15.59 9.88
C ASN A 19 12.42 -14.22 9.20
N PRO A 20 12.73 -14.19 7.89
CA PRO A 20 12.87 -12.94 7.16
C PRO A 20 11.54 -12.20 7.25
N SER A 21 11.63 -10.98 7.79
CA SER A 21 10.51 -10.07 7.94
C SER A 21 10.03 -9.67 6.56
N THR A 22 8.76 -9.93 6.33
CA THR A 22 8.08 -9.89 5.04
C THR A 22 8.07 -8.50 4.43
N ALA A 23 8.37 -8.46 3.13
CA ALA A 23 8.07 -7.36 2.23
C ALA A 23 6.65 -6.90 2.44
N LEU A 24 6.31 -5.67 2.02
CA LEU A 24 4.90 -5.29 2.03
C LEU A 24 4.15 -6.22 1.07
N ARG A 25 3.48 -7.20 1.68
CA ARG A 25 2.66 -8.22 1.05
C ARG A 25 1.25 -7.96 1.50
N LEU A 26 0.44 -7.46 0.59
CA LEU A 26 -0.98 -7.25 0.81
C LEU A 26 -1.70 -8.35 0.06
N GLU A 27 -2.38 -9.22 0.81
CA GLU A 27 -3.15 -10.33 0.29
C GLU A 27 -4.58 -10.24 0.83
N GLY A 28 -5.58 -10.45 0.00
CA GLY A 28 -6.97 -10.47 0.44
C GLY A 28 -7.97 -10.07 -0.63
N SER A 29 -9.16 -9.67 -0.19
CA SER A 29 -10.21 -9.07 -1.02
C SER A 29 -10.46 -7.64 -0.57
N TRP A 30 -11.00 -6.81 -1.46
CA TRP A 30 -11.21 -5.39 -1.19
C TRP A 30 -12.54 -4.94 -1.79
N LYS A 31 -13.44 -4.41 -0.95
CA LYS A 31 -14.71 -3.84 -1.40
C LYS A 31 -14.90 -2.44 -0.79
N ARG A 32 -15.26 -1.47 -1.64
CA ARG A 32 -15.51 -0.08 -1.23
C ARG A 32 -16.75 0.46 -1.91
N SER A 33 -17.47 1.32 -1.19
CA SER A 33 -18.62 2.09 -1.68
C SER A 33 -18.22 3.33 -2.49
N THR A 34 -16.93 3.56 -2.71
CA THR A 34 -16.38 4.64 -3.53
C THR A 34 -15.73 4.08 -4.78
N ASN A 35 -15.63 4.91 -5.81
CA ASN A 35 -15.01 4.58 -7.09
C ASN A 35 -13.52 4.93 -7.18
N TRP A 36 -12.97 5.50 -6.11
CA TRP A 36 -11.56 5.77 -5.91
C TRP A 36 -11.25 5.52 -4.44
N ASP A 37 -10.19 4.76 -4.15
CA ASP A 37 -9.78 4.49 -2.77
C ASP A 37 -8.27 4.39 -2.62
N PHE A 38 -7.78 4.85 -1.48
CA PHE A 38 -6.39 4.72 -1.08
C PHE A 38 -6.07 3.25 -0.81
N PHE A 39 -5.03 2.75 -1.46
CA PHE A 39 -4.63 1.35 -1.39
C PHE A 39 -3.53 1.12 -0.35
N THR A 40 -2.39 1.80 -0.52
CA THR A 40 -1.26 1.71 0.40
C THR A 40 -0.26 2.82 0.14
N ARG A 41 0.76 2.94 0.98
CA ARG A 41 1.92 3.82 0.75
C ARG A 41 3.22 3.07 0.97
N PHE A 42 4.27 3.51 0.30
CA PHE A 42 5.60 2.93 0.42
C PHE A 42 6.67 3.99 0.18
N CYS A 43 7.65 4.11 1.08
CA CYS A 43 8.80 4.95 0.86
C CYS A 43 9.90 4.18 0.13
N PHE A 44 10.27 4.67 -1.06
CA PHE A 44 11.44 4.18 -1.75
C PHE A 44 12.68 4.95 -1.30
N ASP A 45 13.77 4.23 -1.04
CA ASP A 45 15.04 4.84 -0.67
C ASP A 45 15.66 5.62 -1.85
N LYS A 46 16.49 6.62 -1.53
CA LYS A 46 17.25 7.43 -2.48
C LYS A 46 18.21 6.53 -3.26
N SER A 47 17.92 6.31 -4.53
CA SER A 47 18.88 5.71 -5.45
C SER A 47 18.59 6.14 -6.88
N SER A 48 19.60 6.10 -7.75
CA SER A 48 19.45 6.38 -9.18
C SER A 48 18.49 5.42 -9.90
N GLN A 49 18.00 4.39 -9.19
CA GLN A 49 17.32 3.21 -9.72
C GLN A 49 16.40 2.59 -8.65
N SER A 50 15.48 3.38 -8.09
CA SER A 50 14.51 2.87 -7.11
C SER A 50 13.39 2.10 -7.82
N TYR A 51 13.48 0.77 -7.81
CA TYR A 51 12.54 -0.12 -8.50
C TYR A 51 11.74 -0.96 -7.52
N GLY A 52 10.45 -0.68 -7.38
CA GLY A 52 9.52 -1.60 -6.73
C GLY A 52 8.73 -2.37 -7.76
N ASN A 53 8.91 -3.70 -7.81
CA ASN A 53 7.99 -4.54 -8.58
C ASN A 53 6.72 -4.72 -7.79
N ILE A 54 5.68 -3.97 -8.14
CA ILE A 54 4.34 -4.28 -7.68
C ILE A 54 3.79 -5.37 -8.58
N SER A 55 3.79 -6.61 -8.09
CA SER A 55 3.07 -7.71 -8.74
C SER A 55 1.60 -7.65 -8.34
N TRP A 56 0.68 -7.63 -9.32
CA TRP A 56 -0.77 -7.57 -9.06
C TRP A 56 -1.50 -8.75 -9.68
N VAL A 57 -2.04 -9.65 -8.87
CA VAL A 57 -3.05 -10.61 -9.33
C VAL A 57 -4.40 -10.11 -8.86
N VAL A 58 -5.18 -9.50 -9.76
CA VAL A 58 -6.52 -8.98 -9.45
C VAL A 58 -7.57 -9.74 -10.25
N GLU A 59 -8.60 -10.22 -9.57
CA GLU A 59 -9.85 -10.67 -10.15
C GLU A 59 -10.91 -9.59 -9.95
N THR A 60 -11.33 -8.96 -11.06
CA THR A 60 -12.30 -7.88 -11.05
C THR A 60 -13.23 -7.97 -12.26
N LYS A 61 -14.45 -7.45 -12.11
CA LYS A 61 -15.45 -7.40 -13.19
C LYS A 61 -15.20 -6.25 -14.16
N ASN A 62 -14.57 -5.16 -13.69
CA ASN A 62 -14.31 -3.95 -14.46
C ASN A 62 -12.82 -3.63 -14.47
N PRO A 63 -12.26 -3.04 -15.56
CA PRO A 63 -10.88 -2.57 -15.56
C PRO A 63 -10.63 -1.54 -14.46
N LEU A 64 -9.64 -1.78 -13.62
CA LEU A 64 -9.22 -0.82 -12.59
C LEU A 64 -8.07 0.05 -13.09
N ILE A 65 -7.90 1.21 -12.47
CA ILE A 65 -6.75 2.08 -12.65
C ILE A 65 -5.97 2.11 -11.33
N LEU A 66 -4.73 1.64 -11.36
CA LEU A 66 -3.76 1.92 -10.31
C LEU A 66 -3.14 3.29 -10.58
N SER A 67 -3.34 4.20 -9.65
CA SER A 67 -2.74 5.52 -9.65
C SER A 67 -1.64 5.59 -8.60
N CYS A 68 -0.49 6.12 -8.97
CA CYS A 68 0.62 6.33 -8.05
C CYS A 68 0.89 7.83 -7.93
N TYR A 69 0.95 8.29 -6.69
CA TYR A 69 1.22 9.66 -6.29
C TYR A 69 2.51 9.70 -5.49
N ASP A 70 3.18 10.84 -5.46
CA ASP A 70 4.28 11.10 -4.53
C ASP A 70 3.91 12.22 -3.55
N ASP A 71 4.78 12.45 -2.58
CA ASP A 71 4.69 13.52 -1.59
C ASP A 71 5.08 14.91 -2.14
N GLN A 72 5.26 15.05 -3.46
CA GLN A 72 5.60 16.33 -4.06
C GLN A 72 4.35 17.16 -4.35
N LYS A 73 4.51 18.49 -4.31
CA LYS A 73 3.45 19.45 -4.63
C LYS A 73 2.83 19.14 -6.00
N GLY A 74 1.49 19.06 -6.02
CA GLY A 74 0.73 18.74 -7.24
C GLY A 74 0.51 17.24 -7.47
N SER A 75 0.91 16.38 -6.54
CA SER A 75 0.53 14.97 -6.51
C SER A 75 -0.37 14.64 -5.32
N TRP A 76 0.05 13.82 -4.36
CA TRP A 76 -0.82 13.35 -3.27
C TRP A 76 -1.46 14.50 -2.49
N ASP A 77 -0.66 15.49 -2.07
CA ASP A 77 -1.11 16.63 -1.28
C ASP A 77 -2.09 17.55 -2.02
N SER A 78 -2.23 17.39 -3.34
CA SER A 78 -3.17 18.17 -4.14
C SER A 78 -4.55 17.51 -4.28
N ILE A 79 -4.71 16.28 -3.79
CA ILE A 79 -5.97 15.54 -3.82
C ILE A 79 -6.93 16.14 -2.81
N SER A 80 -8.16 16.42 -3.25
CA SER A 80 -9.25 16.90 -2.42
C SER A 80 -10.38 15.88 -2.37
N ASN A 81 -11.07 15.79 -1.24
CA ASN A 81 -12.29 14.99 -1.11
C ASN A 81 -13.41 15.45 -2.05
N LYS A 82 -13.34 16.70 -2.54
CA LYS A 82 -14.28 17.27 -3.51
C LYS A 82 -13.96 16.92 -4.96
N ASP A 83 -12.78 16.38 -5.24
CA ASP A 83 -12.40 16.00 -6.61
C ASP A 83 -13.17 14.76 -7.06
N SER A 84 -13.55 14.73 -8.34
CA SER A 84 -14.07 13.52 -8.97
C SER A 84 -12.96 12.46 -9.14
N CYS A 85 -13.35 11.19 -9.33
CA CYS A 85 -12.40 10.10 -9.62
C CYS A 85 -11.40 10.45 -10.74
N VAL A 86 -11.91 11.01 -11.84
CA VAL A 86 -11.09 11.43 -12.99
C VAL A 86 -10.12 12.55 -12.60
N GLN A 87 -10.57 13.53 -11.82
CA GLN A 87 -9.71 14.62 -11.34
C GLN A 87 -8.60 14.11 -10.42
N LYS A 88 -8.90 13.16 -9.52
CA LYS A 88 -7.90 12.52 -8.66
C LYS A 88 -6.86 11.79 -9.51
N ASN A 89 -7.28 10.96 -10.45
CA ASN A 89 -6.38 10.24 -11.34
C ASN A 89 -5.51 11.17 -12.20
N ASN A 90 -6.01 12.33 -12.62
CA ASN A 90 -5.23 13.32 -13.37
C ASN A 90 -4.13 13.98 -12.54
N LYS A 91 -4.18 13.91 -11.21
CA LYS A 91 -3.13 14.40 -10.29
C LYS A 91 -2.08 13.33 -9.96
N ALA A 92 -2.30 12.08 -10.37
CA ALA A 92 -1.33 11.01 -10.18
C ALA A 92 -0.10 11.25 -11.05
N LYS A 93 1.09 10.92 -10.54
CA LYS A 93 2.33 10.92 -11.34
C LYS A 93 2.27 9.88 -12.45
N THR A 94 1.62 8.76 -12.18
CA THR A 94 1.43 7.69 -13.15
C THR A 94 0.11 6.98 -12.91
N ASN A 95 -0.55 6.61 -14.00
CA ASN A 95 -1.72 5.76 -14.02
C ASN A 95 -1.42 4.51 -14.83
N ARG A 96 -1.92 3.37 -14.39
CA ARG A 96 -1.81 2.10 -15.10
C ARG A 96 -3.14 1.36 -15.02
N ASN A 97 -3.61 0.89 -16.17
CA ASN A 97 -4.78 0.05 -16.18
C ASN A 97 -4.40 -1.34 -15.69
N VAL A 98 -5.07 -1.80 -14.63
CA VAL A 98 -4.95 -3.14 -14.09
C VAL A 98 -5.97 -4.00 -14.81
N HIS A 99 -5.49 -4.80 -15.77
CA HIS A 99 -6.27 -5.84 -16.42
C HIS A 99 -5.81 -7.20 -15.89
N ASN A 100 -6.75 -8.14 -15.78
CA ASN A 100 -6.56 -9.46 -15.18
C ASN A 100 -5.16 -10.07 -15.38
N ARG A 101 -4.60 -10.51 -14.26
CA ARG A 101 -3.53 -11.52 -14.05
C ARG A 101 -2.17 -11.07 -13.55
N VAL A 102 -1.44 -10.11 -14.14
CA VAL A 102 -0.17 -9.64 -13.55
C VAL A 102 0.16 -8.25 -14.09
N LEU A 103 0.17 -7.22 -13.24
CA LEU A 103 1.02 -6.03 -13.50
C LEU A 103 2.35 -6.25 -12.79
N SER A 104 3.47 -5.95 -13.45
CA SER A 104 4.78 -5.80 -12.81
C SER A 104 5.24 -4.36 -13.07
N PHE A 105 5.48 -3.60 -12.01
CA PHE A 105 5.97 -2.23 -12.10
C PHE A 105 7.49 -2.23 -12.19
N GLU A 106 8.06 -1.93 -13.35
CA GLU A 106 9.52 -1.98 -13.43
C GLU A 106 10.22 -0.72 -12.91
N LYS A 107 9.60 0.48 -12.93
CA LYS A 107 10.32 1.73 -12.58
C LYS A 107 9.43 2.82 -11.98
N PHE A 108 9.64 3.14 -10.70
CA PHE A 108 9.31 4.46 -10.17
C PHE A 108 10.46 5.40 -10.54
N TYR A 109 10.14 6.63 -10.94
CA TYR A 109 11.11 7.55 -11.50
C TYR A 109 12.27 7.82 -10.53
N ASP A 110 13.48 7.90 -11.08
CA ASP A 110 14.72 8.28 -10.39
C ASP A 110 14.51 9.60 -9.65
N THR A 111 14.31 9.47 -8.35
CA THR A 111 14.24 10.60 -7.45
C THR A 111 15.57 10.62 -6.71
N LYS A 112 16.28 11.74 -6.80
CA LYS A 112 17.57 11.94 -6.13
C LYS A 112 17.47 11.95 -4.60
N GLU A 113 16.28 11.69 -4.06
CA GLU A 113 15.88 11.80 -2.66
C GLU A 113 14.87 10.68 -2.35
N SER A 114 14.73 10.30 -1.09
CA SER A 114 13.74 9.30 -0.67
C SER A 114 12.37 9.96 -0.65
N HIS A 115 11.36 9.32 -1.26
CA HIS A 115 10.00 9.86 -1.32
C HIS A 115 8.97 8.83 -0.87
N MET A 116 7.93 9.32 -0.21
CA MET A 116 6.74 8.54 0.05
C MET A 116 5.90 8.47 -1.22
N TRP A 117 5.63 7.25 -1.68
CA TRP A 117 4.68 7.00 -2.76
C TRP A 117 3.37 6.50 -2.19
N TYR A 118 2.27 7.02 -2.72
CA TYR A 118 0.92 6.64 -2.35
C TYR A 118 0.28 5.97 -3.55
N PHE A 119 -0.39 4.86 -3.30
CA PHE A 119 -1.04 4.04 -4.30
C PHE A 119 -2.54 4.10 -4.06
N SER A 120 -3.31 4.29 -5.12
CA SER A 120 -4.77 4.24 -5.08
C SER A 120 -5.30 3.37 -6.20
N LEU A 121 -6.44 2.73 -5.97
CA LEU A 121 -7.18 2.00 -6.98
C LEU A 121 -8.45 2.77 -7.33
N SER A 122 -8.87 2.70 -8.58
CA SER A 122 -10.08 3.36 -9.01
C SER A 122 -10.78 2.63 -10.16
N ASP A 123 -12.09 2.79 -10.20
CA ASP A 123 -12.97 2.44 -11.31
C ASP A 123 -13.88 3.64 -11.58
N CYS A 124 -13.40 4.62 -12.34
CA CYS A 124 -14.16 5.86 -12.56
C CYS A 124 -15.44 5.68 -13.39
N ASN A 125 -15.76 4.46 -13.85
CA ASN A 125 -17.00 4.15 -14.56
C ASN A 125 -18.02 3.42 -13.68
N SER A 126 -17.66 3.13 -12.42
CA SER A 126 -18.51 2.53 -11.40
C SER A 126 -18.68 3.50 -10.24
N ASP A 127 -19.61 3.20 -9.35
CA ASP A 127 -19.76 3.88 -8.05
C ASP A 127 -18.98 3.17 -6.94
N SER A 128 -18.48 1.96 -7.20
CA SER A 128 -17.82 1.10 -6.22
C SER A 128 -16.62 0.37 -6.81
N ILE A 129 -15.65 0.07 -5.95
CA ILE A 129 -14.51 -0.80 -6.27
C ILE A 129 -14.76 -2.15 -5.62
N THR A 130 -14.67 -3.23 -6.41
CA THR A 130 -14.69 -4.61 -5.90
C THR A 130 -13.53 -5.39 -6.49
N ILE A 131 -12.74 -5.98 -5.61
CA ILE A 131 -11.59 -6.84 -5.89
C ILE A 131 -11.81 -8.14 -5.15
N GLU A 132 -12.00 -9.22 -5.90
CA GLU A 132 -12.32 -10.54 -5.31
C GLU A 132 -11.09 -11.18 -4.66
N SER A 133 -9.93 -10.97 -5.28
CA SER A 133 -8.63 -11.40 -4.77
C SER A 133 -7.55 -10.44 -5.24
N MET A 134 -6.63 -10.09 -4.36
CA MET A 134 -5.42 -9.33 -4.64
C MET A 134 -4.21 -9.97 -3.96
N GLN A 135 -3.08 -9.96 -4.67
CA GLN A 135 -1.76 -10.09 -4.08
C GLN A 135 -0.92 -8.95 -4.60
N VAL A 136 -0.35 -8.16 -3.68
CA VAL A 136 0.53 -7.03 -3.97
C VAL A 136 1.81 -7.21 -3.18
N HIS A 137 2.94 -7.13 -3.87
CA HIS A 137 4.27 -7.22 -3.28
C HIS A 137 5.02 -5.92 -3.60
N ILE A 138 5.58 -5.22 -2.62
CA ILE A 138 6.42 -4.02 -2.88
C ILE A 138 7.75 -4.18 -2.15
N TRP A 139 8.87 -3.89 -2.82
CA TRP A 139 10.21 -3.98 -2.23
C TRP A 139 11.17 -2.88 -2.73
N ASN A 140 12.17 -2.57 -1.92
CA ASN A 140 13.31 -1.68 -2.16
C ASN A 140 14.55 -2.50 -2.59
N PRO A 141 15.01 -2.43 -3.85
CA PRO A 141 15.98 -3.40 -4.39
C PRO A 141 17.42 -3.18 -3.90
N MET A 142 17.72 -2.03 -3.30
CA MET A 142 19.10 -1.58 -3.01
C MET A 142 19.49 -1.63 -1.54
N SER A 143 18.55 -1.82 -0.62
CA SER A 143 18.90 -2.07 0.78
C SER A 143 19.46 -3.50 0.91
N SER A 144 20.15 -3.81 2.02
CA SER A 144 20.67 -5.17 2.24
C SER A 144 19.56 -6.20 2.02
N LYS A 145 19.84 -7.45 1.61
CA LYS A 145 18.79 -8.46 1.34
C LYS A 145 17.72 -8.56 2.45
N LEU A 146 18.11 -8.29 3.69
CA LEU A 146 17.22 -8.25 4.86
C LEU A 146 16.34 -7.00 4.92
N MET A 147 16.79 -5.91 4.34
CA MET A 147 16.16 -4.58 4.37
C MET A 147 15.37 -4.25 3.10
N GLN A 148 15.50 -5.05 2.02
CA GLN A 148 14.79 -4.82 0.75
C GLN A 148 13.28 -4.84 0.93
N GLU A 149 12.84 -5.53 1.95
CA GLU A 149 11.44 -5.78 2.24
C GLU A 149 10.81 -4.62 3.03
N PHE A 150 11.61 -3.65 3.48
CA PHE A 150 11.16 -2.54 4.29
C PHE A 150 11.06 -1.25 3.47
N SER A 151 10.03 -0.46 3.74
CA SER A 151 9.92 0.93 3.32
C SER A 151 11.05 1.76 3.97
N CYS A 152 11.53 2.82 3.31
CA CYS A 152 12.64 3.63 3.83
C CYS A 152 12.34 4.20 5.24
N ASP A 153 11.07 4.49 5.55
CA ASP A 153 10.64 5.01 6.84
C ASP A 153 10.68 3.95 7.95
N GLN A 154 10.46 2.69 7.59
CA GLN A 154 10.62 1.55 8.49
C GLN A 154 12.11 1.23 8.75
N GLN A 155 12.97 1.57 7.79
CA GLN A 155 14.43 1.44 7.92
C GLN A 155 15.06 2.60 8.71
N GLY A 156 14.28 3.62 9.12
CA GLY A 156 14.79 4.79 9.82
C GLY A 156 15.49 5.82 8.94
N PHE A 157 15.31 5.75 7.62
CA PHE A 157 15.88 6.70 6.65
C PHE A 157 15.01 7.92 6.38
N THR A 158 13.95 8.12 7.17
CA THR A 158 13.14 9.33 7.11
C THR A 158 13.81 10.44 7.91
N THR A 159 13.91 11.64 7.32
CA THR A 159 14.29 12.87 8.02
C THR A 159 13.27 13.18 9.12
N GLU A 160 13.68 13.93 10.17
CA GLU A 160 12.79 14.31 11.29
C GLU A 160 11.45 14.93 10.83
N GLU A 161 11.42 15.64 9.70
CA GLU A 161 10.19 16.18 9.09
C GLU A 161 9.15 15.09 8.72
N ALA A 162 9.59 13.91 8.28
CA ALA A 162 8.70 12.79 7.99
C ALA A 162 8.24 12.04 9.26
N GLN A 163 8.95 12.22 10.38
CA GLN A 163 8.50 11.75 11.70
C GLN A 163 7.44 12.69 12.31
N GLU A 164 7.49 13.99 12.02
CA GLU A 164 6.42 14.92 12.44
C GLU A 164 5.10 14.69 11.69
N LEU A 165 5.15 14.27 10.41
CA LEU A 165 3.96 13.78 9.69
C LEU A 165 3.35 12.50 10.32
N LYS A 166 4.11 11.74 11.11
CA LYS A 166 3.62 10.59 11.89
C LYS A 166 2.90 11.01 13.18
N SER A 167 3.19 12.19 13.74
CA SER A 167 2.69 12.61 15.05
C SER A 167 1.66 13.76 14.99
N GLY A 168 1.59 14.50 13.88
CA GLY A 168 1.03 15.86 13.89
C GLY A 168 -0.34 16.12 13.25
N SER A 169 -1.00 15.21 12.53
CA SER A 169 -2.20 15.63 11.78
C SER A 169 -3.16 14.49 11.50
N ASP A 170 -4.45 14.69 11.82
CA ASP A 170 -5.70 14.48 11.05
C ASP A 170 -5.84 13.34 10.00
N TRP A 171 -4.83 12.51 9.78
CA TRP A 171 -4.81 11.39 8.84
C TRP A 171 -5.48 10.15 9.42
N ALA A 172 -5.42 10.00 10.75
CA ALA A 172 -6.26 9.04 11.47
C ALA A 172 -7.74 9.42 11.32
N ALA A 173 -8.12 10.70 11.20
CA ALA A 173 -9.52 11.08 10.96
C ALA A 173 -9.99 10.71 9.53
N LEU A 174 -9.12 10.82 8.52
CA LEU A 174 -9.42 10.35 7.15
C LEU A 174 -9.46 8.81 7.03
N ALA A 175 -8.75 8.07 7.87
CA ALA A 175 -8.82 6.62 7.94
C ALA A 175 -9.97 6.11 8.85
N ASP A 176 -10.20 6.76 10.00
CA ASP A 176 -11.23 6.44 10.98
C ASP A 176 -12.63 6.88 10.52
N GLU A 177 -12.78 7.98 9.75
CA GLU A 177 -14.07 8.27 9.10
C GLU A 177 -14.43 7.21 8.07
N VAL A 178 -13.45 6.62 7.37
CA VAL A 178 -13.69 5.52 6.42
C VAL A 178 -14.10 4.24 7.15
N GLU A 179 -13.57 3.98 8.35
CA GLU A 179 -14.02 2.84 9.18
C GLU A 179 -15.39 3.09 9.85
N SER A 180 -15.71 4.33 10.24
CA SER A 180 -16.99 4.68 10.88
C SER A 180 -18.23 4.48 9.98
N TYR A 181 -18.11 4.53 8.65
CA TYR A 181 -19.23 4.24 7.74
C TYR A 181 -19.44 2.74 7.48
N SER A 182 -18.45 1.89 7.78
CA SER A 182 -18.54 0.44 7.56
C SER A 182 -19.40 -0.30 8.60
N SER A 183 -19.56 0.28 9.80
CA SER A 183 -20.34 -0.29 10.91
C SER A 183 -21.83 0.09 10.90
N LEU A 184 -22.25 1.02 10.02
CA LEU A 184 -23.65 1.47 9.92
C LEU A 184 -24.46 0.71 8.85
N SER A 185 -23.87 -0.19 8.07
CA SER A 185 -24.57 -0.93 7.00
C SER A 185 -25.04 -2.34 7.38
N SER A 186 -24.99 -2.73 8.66
CA SER A 186 -25.38 -4.09 9.10
C SER A 186 -26.77 -4.21 9.75
N ASN A 187 -27.59 -3.15 9.78
CA ASN A 187 -28.87 -3.12 10.51
C ASN A 187 -30.09 -2.78 9.62
N SER A 188 -30.29 -3.41 8.46
CA SER A 188 -31.53 -3.18 7.68
C SER A 188 -32.09 -4.40 6.94
N GLU A 189 -31.96 -5.61 7.48
CA GLU A 189 -32.64 -6.81 6.96
C GLU A 189 -33.44 -7.53 8.05
N GLU A 190 -34.25 -6.81 8.82
CA GLU A 190 -35.40 -7.38 9.54
C GLU A 190 -36.50 -6.34 9.55
N ASP A 191 -37.39 -6.34 8.55
CA ASP A 191 -38.81 -6.00 8.69
C ASP A 191 -39.47 -5.90 7.30
N GLU A 192 -39.77 -7.06 6.68
CA GLU A 192 -40.89 -7.14 5.74
C GLU A 192 -41.48 -8.56 5.70
N LYS A 193 -42.22 -8.89 6.75
CA LYS A 193 -43.31 -9.88 6.70
C LYS A 193 -44.48 -9.33 7.52
N LEU A 194 -45.44 -8.70 6.85
CA LEU A 194 -46.86 -8.69 7.20
C LEU A 194 -47.68 -8.14 6.02
#